data_AF-G3M2U3-F1
#
_entry.id   AF-G3M2U3-F1
#
_cell.length_a   1.000
_cell.length_b   1.000
_cell.length_c   1.000
_cell.angle_alpha   90.00
_cell.angle_beta   90.00
_cell.angle_gamma   90.00
#
_symmetry.space_group_name_H-M   'P 1'
#
loop_
_entity.id
_entity.type
_entity.pdbx_description
1 polymer ?
#
loop_
_entity_poly.entity_id
_entity_poly.type
_entity_poly.pdbx_seq_one_letter_code
_entity_poly.pdbx_strand_id
1 'polypeptide(L)'
;AKLVFTMSLILGTTITISSNHWVMAWTGLEINTLAILPLISKSHHPRAIEAATKYFLVQATASALVLFSSMTNAWHTGQWDITQLTHPTSSTVLTAALAIKLGLAPFHFWFPEVLQGSSLITSLLLSTVMKLPPITLLFLTAHSLNPT
;
A
#
# COMPACT_ATOMS: atom_id res chain seq x y z
N ALA A 1 -19.55 -6.96 -11.45
CA ALA A 1 -18.25 -7.21 -10.82
C ALA A 1 -17.22 -6.09 -11.09
N LYS A 2 -16.84 -5.80 -12.34
CA LYS A 2 -15.80 -4.78 -12.66
C LYS A 2 -16.05 -3.41 -12.00
N LEU A 3 -17.30 -2.92 -12.04
CA LEU A 3 -17.71 -1.66 -11.40
C LEU A 3 -17.45 -1.67 -9.88
N VAL A 4 -17.76 -2.76 -9.20
CA VAL A 4 -17.57 -2.90 -7.75
C VAL A 4 -16.09 -2.78 -7.40
N PHE A 5 -15.22 -3.48 -8.14
CA PHE A 5 -13.77 -3.42 -7.92
C PHE A 5 -13.16 -2.04 -8.21
N THR A 6 -13.62 -1.36 -9.27
CA THR A 6 -13.16 0.00 -9.55
C THR A 6 -13.65 1.01 -8.52
N MET A 7 -14.89 0.88 -8.05
CA MET A 7 -15.41 1.73 -6.98
C MET A 7 -14.70 1.47 -5.65
N SER A 8 -14.38 0.22 -5.32
CA SER A 8 -13.61 -0.09 -4.12
C SER A 8 -12.19 0.46 -4.18
N LEU A 9 -11.53 0.51 -5.36
CA LEU A 9 -10.24 1.17 -5.51
C LEU A 9 -10.32 2.67 -5.24
N ILE A 10 -11.34 3.35 -5.76
CA ILE A 10 -11.56 4.78 -5.48
C ILE A 10 -11.89 4.97 -3.99
N LEU A 11 -12.67 4.08 -3.39
CA LEU A 11 -13.00 4.13 -1.97
C LEU A 11 -11.75 3.93 -1.09
N GLY A 12 -10.93 2.92 -1.35
CA GLY A 12 -9.74 2.66 -0.55
C GLY A 12 -8.70 3.80 -0.65
N THR A 13 -8.50 4.34 -1.86
CA THR A 13 -7.66 5.52 -2.07
C THR A 13 -8.18 6.75 -1.33
N THR A 14 -9.47 7.07 -1.42
CA THR A 14 -10.07 8.21 -0.73
C THR A 14 -10.05 8.06 0.80
N ILE A 15 -10.32 6.87 1.33
CA ILE A 15 -10.21 6.59 2.77
C ILE A 15 -8.78 6.85 3.25
N THR A 16 -7.77 6.35 2.53
CA THR A 16 -6.37 6.52 2.95
C THR A 16 -5.98 8.00 2.96
N ILE A 17 -6.31 8.75 1.91
CA ILE A 17 -5.90 10.15 1.75
C ILE A 17 -6.61 11.07 2.76
N SER A 18 -7.85 10.77 3.12
CA SER A 18 -8.64 11.58 4.07
C SER A 18 -8.48 11.17 5.54
N SER A 19 -7.79 10.05 5.80
CA SER A 19 -7.64 9.52 7.16
C SER A 19 -6.67 10.35 8.00
N ASN A 20 -6.98 10.45 9.31
CA ASN A 20 -6.08 10.99 10.32
C ASN A 20 -5.59 9.91 11.31
N HIS A 21 -6.19 8.72 11.27
CA HIS A 21 -5.91 7.61 12.19
C HIS A 21 -5.29 6.42 11.44
N TRP A 22 -4.22 5.85 12.00
CA TRP A 22 -3.45 4.76 11.35
C TRP A 22 -4.30 3.55 10.92
N VAL A 23 -5.22 3.08 11.78
CA VAL A 23 -6.11 1.96 11.44
C VAL A 23 -6.99 2.28 10.22
N MET A 24 -7.47 3.52 10.08
CA MET A 24 -8.31 3.92 8.95
C MET A 24 -7.48 4.07 7.66
N ALA A 25 -6.24 4.59 7.77
CA ALA A 25 -5.32 4.57 6.64
C ALA A 25 -5.05 3.14 6.16
N TRP A 26 -4.81 2.23 7.11
CA TRP A 26 -4.55 0.82 6.83
C TRP A 26 -5.74 0.12 6.18
N THR A 27 -6.97 0.33 6.64
CA THR A 27 -8.16 -0.25 5.99
C THR A 27 -8.31 0.24 4.55
N GLY A 28 -8.03 1.52 4.28
CA GLY A 28 -8.01 2.05 2.93
C GLY A 28 -6.97 1.37 2.02
N LEU A 29 -5.77 1.12 2.55
CA LEU A 29 -4.73 0.37 1.85
C LEU A 29 -5.14 -1.09 1.58
N GLU A 30 -5.80 -1.76 2.54
CA GLU A 30 -6.27 -3.14 2.35
C GLU A 30 -7.42 -3.28 1.36
N ILE A 31 -8.34 -2.31 1.36
CA ILE A 31 -9.40 -2.28 0.35
C ILE A 31 -8.77 -2.20 -1.05
N ASN A 32 -7.72 -1.38 -1.22
CA ASN A 32 -7.00 -1.27 -2.48
C ASN A 32 -6.30 -2.57 -2.89
N THR A 33 -5.59 -3.23 -1.96
CA THR A 33 -4.86 -4.49 -2.25
C THR A 33 -5.83 -5.60 -2.64
N LEU A 34 -6.96 -5.75 -1.95
CA LEU A 34 -7.94 -6.79 -2.25
C LEU A 34 -8.73 -6.49 -3.53
N ALA A 35 -9.08 -5.22 -3.78
CA ALA A 35 -9.87 -4.82 -4.93
C ALA A 35 -9.14 -5.01 -6.27
N ILE A 36 -7.81 -4.89 -6.30
CA ILE A 36 -7.03 -5.01 -7.54
C ILE A 36 -6.75 -6.47 -7.94
N LEU A 37 -6.79 -7.43 -7.00
CA LEU A 37 -6.46 -8.84 -7.29
C LEU A 37 -7.31 -9.44 -8.41
N PRO A 38 -8.65 -9.33 -8.39
CA PRO A 38 -9.49 -9.90 -9.46
C PRO A 38 -9.30 -9.20 -10.81
N LEU A 39 -8.80 -7.96 -10.80
CA LEU A 39 -8.46 -7.22 -12.01
C LEU A 39 -7.15 -7.75 -12.63
N ILE A 40 -6.15 -8.09 -11.80
CA ILE A 40 -4.89 -8.70 -12.26
C ILE A 40 -5.14 -10.10 -12.84
N SER A 41 -5.91 -10.94 -12.15
CA SER A 41 -6.16 -12.34 -12.56
C SER A 41 -7.24 -12.50 -13.64
N LYS A 42 -7.72 -11.41 -14.25
CA LYS A 42 -8.89 -11.40 -15.15
C LYS A 42 -8.77 -12.34 -16.36
N SER A 43 -7.57 -12.47 -16.93
CA SER A 43 -7.36 -13.30 -18.13
C SER A 43 -7.35 -14.81 -17.83
N HIS A 44 -7.32 -15.20 -16.54
CA HIS A 44 -7.19 -16.59 -16.08
C HIS A 44 -5.99 -17.36 -16.65
N HIS A 45 -5.05 -16.67 -17.30
CA HIS A 45 -3.81 -17.26 -17.79
C HIS A 45 -2.88 -17.57 -16.60
N PRO A 46 -2.11 -18.68 -16.62
CA PRO A 46 -1.19 -19.04 -15.53
C PRO A 46 -0.28 -17.88 -15.09
N ARG A 47 0.24 -17.12 -16.06
CA ARG A 47 1.04 -15.91 -15.79
C ARG A 47 0.31 -14.81 -15.03
N ALA A 48 -0.98 -14.61 -15.30
CA ALA A 48 -1.79 -13.61 -14.61
C ALA A 48 -2.10 -14.04 -13.17
N ILE A 49 -2.27 -15.35 -12.95
CA ILE A 49 -2.42 -15.93 -11.61
C ILE A 49 -1.11 -15.77 -10.83
N GLU A 50 0.03 -16.10 -11.43
CA GLU A 50 1.36 -15.90 -10.83
C GLU A 50 1.57 -14.43 -10.45
N ALA A 51 1.29 -13.50 -11.36
CA ALA A 51 1.34 -12.06 -11.06
C ALA A 51 0.44 -11.66 -9.89
N ALA A 52 -0.81 -12.15 -9.84
CA ALA A 52 -1.70 -11.87 -8.73
C ALA A 52 -1.16 -12.42 -7.39
N THR A 53 -0.57 -13.62 -7.38
CA THR A 53 0.03 -14.20 -6.17
C THR A 53 1.25 -13.43 -5.69
N LYS A 54 2.14 -13.02 -6.61
CA LYS A 54 3.32 -12.18 -6.29
C LYS A 54 2.90 -10.84 -5.73
N TYR A 55 1.92 -10.19 -6.36
CA TYR A 55 1.34 -8.94 -5.87
C TYR A 55 0.78 -9.11 -4.45
N PHE A 56 -0.04 -10.14 -4.23
CA PHE A 56 -0.67 -10.38 -2.93
C PHE A 56 0.36 -10.55 -1.81
N LEU A 57 1.34 -11.43 -1.99
CA LEU A 57 2.34 -11.72 -0.96
C LEU A 57 3.14 -10.47 -0.55
N VAL A 58 3.61 -9.72 -1.55
CA VAL A 58 4.41 -8.51 -1.28
C VAL A 58 3.57 -7.40 -0.66
N GLN A 59 2.31 -7.24 -1.09
CA GLN A 59 1.45 -6.19 -0.57
C GLN A 59 0.88 -6.52 0.81
N ALA A 60 0.60 -7.79 1.10
CA ALA A 60 0.18 -8.27 2.41
C ALA A 60 1.30 -8.10 3.44
N THR A 61 2.54 -8.48 3.09
CA THR A 61 3.72 -8.25 3.95
C THR A 61 3.94 -6.76 4.21
N ALA A 62 3.86 -5.92 3.18
CA ALA A 62 3.94 -4.47 3.35
C ALA A 62 2.83 -3.92 4.24
N SER A 63 1.60 -4.43 4.11
CA SER A 63 0.47 -4.02 4.93
C SER A 63 0.64 -4.41 6.40
N ALA A 64 1.15 -5.62 6.67
CA ALA A 64 1.48 -6.06 8.02
C ALA A 64 2.56 -5.17 8.66
N LEU A 65 3.56 -4.75 7.89
CA LEU A 65 4.58 -3.81 8.36
C LEU A 65 4.01 -2.41 8.67
N VAL A 66 3.04 -1.92 7.89
CA VAL A 66 2.32 -0.67 8.23
C VAL A 66 1.64 -0.80 9.59
N LEU A 67 0.86 -1.85 9.82
CA LEU A 67 0.24 -2.08 11.13
C LEU A 67 1.29 -2.21 12.24
N PHE A 68 2.35 -2.97 12.02
CA PHE A 68 3.42 -3.16 13.00
C PHE A 68 4.09 -1.83 13.36
N SER A 69 4.36 -0.96 12.38
CA SER A 69 4.89 0.38 12.64
C SER A 69 3.93 1.24 13.47
N SER A 70 2.63 1.22 13.16
CA SER A 70 1.63 1.99 13.94
C SER A 70 1.46 1.47 15.36
N MET A 71 1.45 0.14 15.57
CA MET A 71 1.35 -0.49 16.88
C MET A 71 2.59 -0.18 17.74
N THR A 72 3.79 -0.25 17.17
CA THR A 72 5.02 0.11 17.89
C THR A 72 5.04 1.59 18.27
N ASN A 73 4.61 2.48 17.37
CA ASN A 73 4.48 3.91 17.69
C ASN A 73 3.47 4.16 18.82
N ALA A 74 2.28 3.54 18.73
CA ALA A 74 1.23 3.68 19.74
C ALA A 74 1.64 3.06 21.09
N TRP A 75 2.44 1.99 21.08
CA TRP A 75 2.99 1.41 22.31
C TRP A 75 3.92 2.38 23.05
N HIS A 76 4.69 3.19 22.31
CA HIS A 76 5.61 4.15 22.91
C HIS A 76 4.97 5.50 23.25
N THR A 77 3.99 5.97 22.48
CA THR A 77 3.43 7.33 22.59
C THR A 77 1.99 7.37 23.09
N GLY A 78 1.26 6.26 23.01
CA GLY A 78 -0.19 6.19 23.24
C GLY A 78 -1.04 6.78 22.12
N GLN A 79 -0.44 7.22 21.00
CA GLN A 79 -1.12 7.97 19.93
C GLN A 79 -1.25 7.14 18.66
N TRP A 80 -2.39 7.28 17.99
CA TRP A 80 -2.72 6.62 16.72
C TRP A 80 -2.85 7.59 15.54
N ASP A 81 -2.54 8.86 15.77
CA ASP A 81 -2.53 9.90 14.74
C ASP A 81 -1.39 9.65 13.74
N ILE A 82 -1.69 9.80 12.45
CA ILE A 82 -0.73 9.63 11.36
C ILE A 82 0.41 10.64 11.46
N THR A 83 0.11 11.87 11.89
CA THR A 83 1.10 12.95 11.98
C THR A 83 2.08 12.78 13.14
N GLN A 84 1.76 11.93 14.11
CA GLN A 84 2.53 11.73 15.35
C GLN A 84 3.36 10.44 15.33
N LEU A 85 4.12 10.24 14.26
CA LEU A 85 5.03 9.10 14.13
C LEU A 85 6.40 9.44 14.74
N THR A 86 6.54 9.42 16.07
CA THR A 86 7.74 9.98 16.73
C THR A 86 8.82 8.94 17.03
N HIS A 87 8.48 7.64 17.07
CA HIS A 87 9.47 6.61 17.41
C HIS A 87 10.35 6.27 16.18
N PRO A 88 11.69 6.38 16.25
CA PRO A 88 12.57 6.24 15.09
C PRO A 88 12.55 4.83 14.45
N THR A 89 12.33 3.78 15.24
CA THR A 89 12.15 2.43 14.66
C THR A 89 10.82 2.30 13.94
N SER A 90 9.77 3.00 14.41
CA SER A 90 8.45 2.97 13.76
C SER A 90 8.50 3.71 12.42
N SER A 91 9.21 4.84 12.36
CA SER A 91 9.38 5.62 11.13
C SER A 91 10.17 4.85 10.09
N THR A 92 11.30 4.24 10.46
CA THR A 92 12.09 3.41 9.54
C THR A 92 11.31 2.21 9.01
N VAL A 93 10.57 1.48 9.87
CA VAL A 93 9.72 0.36 9.45
C VAL A 93 8.59 0.82 8.53
N LEU A 94 7.90 1.93 8.86
CA LEU A 94 6.85 2.48 8.02
C LEU A 94 7.41 2.86 6.64
N THR A 95 8.56 3.51 6.59
CA THR A 95 9.19 3.94 5.33
C THR A 95 9.52 2.74 4.45
N ALA A 96 10.07 1.67 5.04
CA ALA A 96 10.31 0.41 4.35
C ALA A 96 9.00 -0.21 3.84
N ALA A 97 7.94 -0.23 4.67
CA ALA A 97 6.63 -0.74 4.28
C ALA A 97 6.03 0.00 3.08
N LEU A 98 6.07 1.34 3.10
CA LEU A 98 5.59 2.18 2.01
C LEU A 98 6.47 2.05 0.76
N ALA A 99 7.79 1.90 0.92
CA ALA A 99 8.71 1.60 -0.18
C ALA A 99 8.39 0.26 -0.87
N ILE A 100 8.05 -0.79 -0.10
CA ILE A 100 7.58 -2.07 -0.64
C ILE A 100 6.26 -1.87 -1.41
N LYS A 101 5.26 -1.17 -0.82
CA LYS A 101 3.97 -0.90 -1.50
C LYS A 101 4.17 -0.15 -2.82
N LEU A 102 5.11 0.79 -2.87
CA LEU A 102 5.47 1.56 -4.06
C LEU A 102 6.39 0.81 -5.03
N GLY A 103 7.00 -0.30 -4.64
CA GLY A 103 7.99 -0.99 -5.47
C GLY A 103 9.25 -0.15 -5.72
N LEU A 104 9.71 0.61 -4.72
CA LEU A 104 10.97 1.35 -4.78
C LEU A 104 12.16 0.40 -4.60
N ALA A 105 13.35 0.78 -5.06
CA ALA A 105 14.56 0.00 -4.81
C ALA A 105 14.85 -0.08 -3.30
N PRO A 106 15.27 -1.25 -2.77
CA PRO A 106 15.56 -2.53 -3.44
C PRO A 106 14.33 -3.46 -3.65
N PHE A 107 13.13 -3.07 -3.22
CA PHE A 107 11.90 -3.86 -3.24
C PHE A 107 11.10 -3.82 -4.57
N HIS A 108 11.75 -3.48 -5.68
CA HIS A 108 11.10 -3.24 -6.97
C HIS A 108 10.79 -4.52 -7.77
N PHE A 109 11.39 -5.67 -7.41
CA PHE A 109 11.36 -6.89 -8.23
C PHE A 109 9.97 -7.45 -8.55
N TRP A 110 9.00 -7.25 -7.66
CA TRP A 110 7.62 -7.69 -7.91
C TRP A 110 6.93 -6.86 -9.00
N PHE A 111 7.33 -5.61 -9.18
CA PHE A 111 6.56 -4.64 -9.97
C PHE A 111 6.61 -4.93 -11.47
N PRO A 112 7.77 -5.16 -12.12
CA PRO A 112 7.84 -5.50 -13.54
C PRO A 112 7.08 -6.79 -13.90
N GLU A 113 7.18 -7.82 -13.06
CA GLU A 113 6.53 -9.10 -13.31
C GLU A 113 5.01 -9.00 -13.23
N VAL A 114 4.50 -8.22 -12.26
CA VAL A 114 3.06 -7.97 -12.13
C VAL A 114 2.54 -7.16 -13.32
N LEU A 115 3.26 -6.13 -13.77
CA LEU A 115 2.87 -5.36 -14.94
C LEU A 115 2.83 -6.20 -16.21
N GLN A 116 3.75 -7.14 -16.37
CA GLN A 116 3.83 -8.03 -17.53
C GLN A 116 2.74 -9.12 -17.52
N GLY A 117 2.35 -9.61 -16.34
CA GLY A 117 1.30 -10.61 -16.19
C GLY A 117 -0.13 -10.05 -16.25
N SER A 118 -0.29 -8.72 -16.15
CA SER A 118 -1.61 -8.06 -16.12
C SER A 118 -1.99 -7.41 -17.46
N SER A 119 -3.27 -7.06 -17.63
CA SER A 119 -3.73 -6.33 -18.81
C SER A 119 -3.21 -4.89 -18.84
N LEU A 120 -3.15 -4.26 -20.02
CA LEU A 120 -2.66 -2.88 -20.15
C LEU A 120 -3.39 -1.89 -19.24
N ILE A 121 -4.72 -1.99 -19.13
CA ILE A 121 -5.54 -1.09 -18.29
C ILE A 121 -5.22 -1.28 -16.81
N THR A 122 -5.01 -2.53 -16.36
CA THR A 122 -4.69 -2.81 -14.96
C THR A 122 -3.27 -2.41 -14.61
N SER A 123 -2.33 -2.59 -15.54
CA SER A 123 -0.97 -2.09 -15.44
C SER A 123 -0.92 -0.57 -15.33
N LEU A 124 -1.73 0.16 -16.12
CA LEU A 124 -1.87 1.62 -16.00
C LEU A 124 -2.40 2.03 -14.62
N LEU A 125 -3.40 1.32 -14.09
CA LEU A 125 -3.97 1.61 -12.76
C LEU A 125 -2.93 1.38 -11.65
N LEU A 126 -2.19 0.28 -11.73
CA LEU A 126 -1.11 -0.06 -10.80
C LEU A 126 0.05 0.96 -10.82
N SER A 127 0.37 1.53 -11.99
CA SER A 127 1.46 2.50 -12.12
C SER A 127 1.07 3.93 -11.74
N THR A 128 -0.24 4.24 -11.66
CA THR A 128 -0.73 5.60 -11.40
C THR A 128 -1.51 5.69 -10.09
N VAL A 129 -2.79 5.29 -10.11
CA VAL A 129 -3.74 5.49 -9.00
C VAL A 129 -3.29 4.76 -7.74
N MET A 130 -2.75 3.55 -7.86
CA MET A 130 -2.28 2.77 -6.71
C MET A 130 -1.03 3.34 -6.04
N LYS A 131 -0.34 4.30 -6.67
CA LYS A 131 0.80 5.00 -6.06
C LYS A 131 0.36 6.15 -5.16
N LEU A 132 -0.83 6.72 -5.38
CA LEU A 132 -1.29 7.90 -4.64
C LEU A 132 -1.38 7.65 -3.12
N PRO A 133 -2.02 6.58 -2.61
CA PRO A 133 -2.20 6.42 -1.16
C PRO A 133 -0.89 6.23 -0.38
N PRO A 134 0.07 5.40 -0.84
CA PRO A 134 1.36 5.31 -0.16
C PRO A 134 2.17 6.61 -0.24
N ILE A 135 2.08 7.37 -1.35
CA ILE A 135 2.74 8.68 -1.46
C ILE A 135 2.14 9.68 -0.48
N THR A 136 0.82 9.71 -0.29
CA THR A 136 0.20 10.61 0.70
C THR A 136 0.63 10.29 2.12
N LEU A 137 0.77 9.01 2.48
CA LEU A 137 1.27 8.62 3.80
C LEU A 137 2.74 8.99 3.99
N LEU A 138 3.58 8.84 2.96
CA LEU A 138 4.97 9.33 3.01
C LEU A 138 5.02 10.84 3.20
N PHE A 139 4.14 11.59 2.52
CA PHE A 139 4.07 13.04 2.68
C PHE A 139 3.66 13.45 4.10
N LEU A 140 2.61 12.84 4.65
CA LEU A 140 2.12 13.14 6.00
C LEU A 140 3.14 12.79 7.10
N THR A 141 3.98 11.79 6.86
CA THR A 141 5.01 11.34 7.82
C THR A 141 6.39 11.91 7.53
N ALA A 142 6.57 12.73 6.49
CA ALA A 142 7.88 13.23 6.07
C ALA A 142 8.63 13.99 7.19
N HIS A 143 7.90 14.70 8.06
CA HIS A 143 8.50 15.42 9.18
C HIS A 143 9.19 14.47 10.18
N SER A 144 8.65 13.26 10.39
CA SER A 144 9.23 12.26 11.30
C SER A 144 10.51 11.59 10.80
N LEU A 145 10.82 11.76 9.51
CA LEU A 145 12.02 11.21 8.88
C LEU A 145 13.22 12.14 8.98
N ASN A 146 13.02 13.39 9.43
CA ASN A 146 14.08 14.37 9.62
C ASN A 146 14.40 14.52 11.11
N PRO A 147 15.49 13.90 11.61
CA PRO A 147 15.84 13.90 13.02
C PRO A 147 16.63 15.17 13.41
N THR A 148 16.14 16.35 13.04
CA THR A 148 16.69 17.60 13.61
C THR A 148 16.29 17.71 15.07
#